data_AF-A0A496WPD4-F1
#
_entry.id   AF-A0A496WPD4-F1
#
_cell.length_a   1.000
_cell.length_b   1.000
_cell.length_c   1.000
_cell.angle_alpha   90.00
_cell.angle_beta   90.00
_cell.angle_gamma   90.00
#
_symmetry.space_group_name_H-M   'P 1'
#
loop_
_entity.id
_entity.type
_entity.pdbx_description
1 polymer ?
#
loop_
_entity_poly.entity_id
_entity_poly.type
_entity_poly.pdbx_seq_one_letter_code
_entity_poly.pdbx_strand_id
1 'polypeptide(L)'
;CSYKWMEHSLSKKVQGDLAAWFGGNPVVPEACNGNPLLGEDGCKNNGFEQFDKVHFWRTPASTCATQKQCIPYYRWDSDYIAVKGGR
;
A
#
# COMPACT_ATOMS: atom_id res chain seq x y z
N CYS A 1 -1.59 -24.96 5.55
CA CYS A 1 -0.77 -24.38 4.44
C CYS A 1 -0.66 -22.86 4.51
N SER A 2 -1.75 -22.11 4.75
CA SER A 2 -1.75 -20.63 4.80
C SER A 2 -0.73 -20.00 5.78
N TYR A 3 -0.62 -20.53 7.00
CA TYR A 3 0.36 -20.02 7.98
C TYR A 3 1.82 -20.14 7.51
N LYS A 4 2.16 -21.20 6.76
CA LYS A 4 3.51 -21.33 6.20
C LYS A 4 3.80 -20.25 5.15
N TRP A 5 2.78 -19.84 4.40
CA TRP A 5 2.91 -18.74 3.46
C TRP A 5 3.06 -17.40 4.19
N MET A 6 2.24 -17.13 5.21
CA MET A 6 2.37 -15.90 6.00
C MET A 6 3.78 -15.78 6.59
N GLU A 7 4.34 -16.86 7.13
CA GLU A 7 5.74 -16.89 7.60
C GLU A 7 6.74 -16.63 6.46
N HIS A 8 6.64 -17.37 5.35
CA HIS A 8 7.52 -17.19 4.20
C HIS A 8 7.49 -15.75 3.64
N SER A 9 6.29 -15.14 3.59
CA SER A 9 6.09 -13.79 3.10
C SER A 9 6.78 -12.73 3.95
N LEU A 10 7.09 -13.01 5.21
CA LEU A 10 7.81 -12.11 6.12
C LEU A 10 9.34 -12.32 6.07
N SER A 11 9.84 -13.29 5.30
CA SER A 11 11.29 -13.47 5.17
C SER A 11 11.95 -12.27 4.47
N LYS A 12 13.14 -11.87 4.95
CA LYS A 12 13.87 -10.69 4.43
C LYS A 12 14.11 -10.77 2.91
N LYS A 13 14.41 -11.97 2.40
CA LYS A 13 14.62 -12.20 0.98
C LYS A 13 13.35 -11.87 0.17
N VAL A 14 12.22 -12.46 0.54
CA VAL A 14 10.95 -12.24 -0.18
C VAL A 14 10.50 -10.79 -0.08
N GLN A 15 10.60 -10.19 1.10
CA GLN A 15 10.24 -8.79 1.32
C GLN A 15 11.08 -7.83 0.46
N GLY A 16 12.41 -8.01 0.42
CA GLY A 16 13.29 -7.17 -0.41
C GLY A 16 13.10 -7.40 -1.90
N ASP A 17 12.99 -8.66 -2.35
CA ASP A 17 12.79 -8.99 -3.77
C ASP A 17 11.44 -8.45 -4.28
N LEU A 18 10.39 -8.55 -3.46
CA LEU A 18 9.06 -8.02 -3.81
C LEU A 18 9.04 -6.49 -3.84
N ALA A 19 9.70 -5.84 -2.88
CA ALA A 19 9.86 -4.39 -2.87
C ALA A 19 10.60 -3.90 -4.12
N ALA A 20 11.67 -4.59 -4.53
CA ALA A 20 12.43 -4.29 -5.74
C ALA A 20 11.58 -4.45 -7.01
N TRP A 21 10.80 -5.53 -7.09
CA TRP A 21 9.97 -5.83 -8.25
C TRP A 21 8.77 -4.89 -8.41
N PHE A 22 8.04 -4.63 -7.32
CA PHE A 22 6.81 -3.83 -7.36
C PHE A 22 7.08 -2.31 -7.32
N GLY A 23 8.23 -1.89 -6.78
CA GLY A 23 8.49 -0.49 -6.45
C GLY A 23 7.82 -0.02 -5.16
N GLY A 24 7.51 -0.97 -4.26
CA GLY A 24 6.96 -0.70 -2.92
C GLY A 24 8.03 -0.77 -1.82
N ASN A 25 7.61 -0.64 -0.57
CA ASN A 25 8.50 -0.83 0.58
C ASN A 25 8.17 -2.14 1.32
N PRO A 26 9.18 -2.84 1.86
CA PRO A 26 8.94 -4.02 2.68
C PRO A 26 8.26 -3.62 4.00
N VAL A 27 7.37 -4.47 4.50
CA VAL A 27 6.76 -4.32 5.83
C VAL A 27 7.67 -4.84 6.95
N VAL A 28 8.75 -5.52 6.59
CA VAL A 28 9.86 -5.93 7.47
C VAL A 28 11.04 -4.99 7.18
N PRO A 29 11.27 -3.93 7.97
CA PRO A 29 12.26 -2.89 7.66
C PRO A 29 13.68 -3.41 7.48
N GLU A 30 14.05 -4.51 8.15
CA GLU A 30 15.36 -5.13 8.02
C GLU A 30 15.62 -5.67 6.61
N ALA A 31 14.58 -5.88 5.80
CA ALA A 31 14.70 -6.29 4.40
C ALA A 31 15.16 -5.17 3.45
N CYS A 32 15.20 -3.92 3.93
CA CYS A 32 15.77 -2.80 3.17
C CYS A 32 17.29 -2.94 2.95
N ASN A 33 17.96 -3.75 3.76
CA ASN A 33 19.41 -3.92 3.70
C ASN A 33 19.77 -5.30 3.14
N GLY A 34 20.88 -5.37 2.40
CA GLY A 34 21.46 -6.64 1.96
C GLY A 34 20.63 -7.40 0.90
N ASN A 35 19.69 -6.73 0.23
CA ASN A 35 19.00 -7.28 -0.93
C ASN A 35 19.59 -6.70 -2.24
N PRO A 36 20.25 -7.51 -3.09
CA PRO A 36 20.89 -7.02 -4.31
C PRO A 36 19.93 -6.45 -5.36
N LEU A 37 18.68 -6.93 -5.42
CA LEU A 37 17.69 -6.44 -6.39
C LEU A 37 17.13 -5.08 -5.97
N LEU A 38 16.92 -4.89 -4.67
CA LEU A 38 16.45 -3.62 -4.12
C LEU A 38 17.55 -2.57 -4.13
N GLY A 39 18.81 -2.98 -3.91
CA GLY A 39 19.96 -2.08 -3.78
C GLY A 39 19.98 -1.35 -2.43
N GLU A 40 21.11 -0.70 -2.14
CA GLU A 40 21.33 -0.04 -0.83
C GLU A 40 20.36 1.12 -0.58
N ASP A 41 20.06 1.91 -1.61
CA ASP A 41 19.12 3.05 -1.53
C ASP A 41 17.67 2.66 -1.91
N GLY A 42 17.37 1.39 -2.16
CA GLY A 42 16.09 0.97 -2.74
C GLY A 42 14.87 1.40 -1.94
N CYS A 43 14.87 1.18 -0.62
CA CYS A 43 13.77 1.62 0.24
C CYS A 43 13.62 3.16 0.25
N LYS A 44 14.73 3.90 0.27
CA LYS A 44 14.70 5.36 0.22
C LYS A 44 14.08 5.85 -1.09
N ASN A 45 14.51 5.27 -2.22
CA ASN A 45 13.98 5.57 -3.55
C ASN A 45 12.49 5.24 -3.67
N ASN A 46 12.03 4.17 -3.00
CA ASN A 46 10.63 3.79 -2.93
C ASN A 46 9.82 4.61 -1.89
N GLY A 47 10.42 5.60 -1.23
CA GLY A 47 9.73 6.52 -0.33
C GLY A 47 9.48 6.01 1.08
N PHE A 48 10.34 5.14 1.62
CA PHE A 48 10.20 4.57 2.97
C PHE A 48 9.98 5.63 4.07
N GLU A 49 10.65 6.78 3.96
CA GLU A 49 10.56 7.90 4.92
C GLU A 49 9.29 8.77 4.72
N GLN A 50 8.46 8.48 3.73
CA GLN A 50 7.28 9.27 3.38
C GLN A 50 5.97 8.61 3.80
N PHE A 51 6.02 7.55 4.62
CA PHE A 51 4.84 6.79 5.04
C PHE A 51 3.71 7.69 5.59
N ASP A 52 4.04 8.65 6.45
CA ASP A 52 3.07 9.56 7.07
C ASP A 52 2.46 10.59 6.11
N LYS A 53 3.04 10.73 4.91
CA LYS A 53 2.49 11.60 3.85
C LYS A 53 1.44 10.86 3.01
N VAL A 54 1.35 9.54 3.13
CA VAL A 54 0.43 8.73 2.33
C VAL A 54 -0.94 8.64 3.01
N HIS A 55 -1.97 9.12 2.31
CA HIS A 55 -3.36 8.84 2.69
C HIS A 55 -3.76 7.45 2.20
N PHE A 56 -3.42 6.43 2.99
CA PHE A 56 -3.74 5.04 2.68
C PHE A 56 -5.23 4.84 2.40
N TRP A 57 -5.53 4.05 1.38
CA TRP A 57 -6.91 3.75 1.01
C TRP A 57 -7.67 3.13 2.18
N ARG A 58 -8.88 3.66 2.39
CA ARG A 58 -9.86 3.18 3.37
C ARG A 58 -11.22 3.24 2.72
N THR A 59 -12.12 2.34 3.10
CA THR A 59 -13.51 2.38 2.62
C THR A 59 -14.21 3.65 3.13
N PRO A 60 -14.68 4.56 2.26
CA PRO A 60 -15.50 5.69 2.67
C PRO A 60 -16.77 5.24 3.38
N ALA A 61 -16.96 5.74 4.60
CA ALA A 61 -18.13 5.46 5.42
C ALA A 61 -19.13 6.63 5.34
N SER A 62 -20.42 6.35 5.60
CA SER A 62 -21.45 7.38 5.68
C SER A 62 -21.29 8.29 6.91
N THR A 63 -20.54 7.83 7.92
CA THR A 63 -20.29 8.54 9.16
C THR A 63 -18.80 8.87 9.27
N CYS A 64 -18.48 10.14 9.53
CA CYS A 64 -17.11 10.60 9.71
C CYS A 64 -17.04 11.69 10.78
N ALA A 65 -15.91 11.76 11.49
CA ALA A 65 -15.75 12.68 12.62
C ALA A 65 -15.49 14.14 12.20
N THR A 66 -14.98 14.36 10.98
CA THR A 66 -14.43 15.64 10.54
C THR A 66 -15.39 16.50 9.74
N GLN A 67 -16.54 15.96 9.32
CA GLN A 67 -17.47 16.63 8.40
C GLN A 67 -18.92 16.36 8.81
N LYS A 68 -19.83 17.26 8.43
CA LYS A 68 -21.28 17.09 8.70
C LYS A 68 -21.90 15.94 7.92
N GLN A 69 -21.33 15.61 6.76
CA GLN A 69 -21.81 14.55 5.88
C GLN A 69 -20.62 13.92 5.16
N CYS A 70 -20.60 12.58 5.11
CA CYS A 70 -19.65 11.83 4.31
C CYS A 70 -20.36 10.97 3.27
N ILE A 71 -19.74 10.86 2.09
CA ILE A 71 -20.28 10.10 0.97
C ILE A 71 -19.80 8.64 1.09
N PRO A 72 -20.71 7.67 1.22
CA PRO A 72 -20.34 6.26 1.40
C PRO A 72 -19.80 5.62 0.11
N TYR A 73 -19.04 4.54 0.24
CA TYR A 73 -18.34 3.90 -0.89
C TYR A 73 -19.23 3.53 -2.09
N TYR A 74 -20.48 3.10 -1.87
CA TYR A 74 -21.37 2.73 -2.99
C TYR A 74 -21.68 3.93 -3.92
N ARG A 75 -21.68 5.15 -3.37
CA ARG A 75 -21.84 6.37 -4.18
C ARG A 75 -20.58 6.65 -4.99
N TRP A 76 -19.39 6.49 -4.38
CA TRP A 76 -18.12 6.63 -5.10
C TRP A 76 -18.04 5.69 -6.29
N ASP A 77 -18.44 4.42 -6.13
CA ASP A 77 -18.44 3.44 -7.20
C ASP A 77 -19.37 3.83 -8.36
N SER A 78 -20.64 4.11 -8.03
CA SER A 78 -21.64 4.56 -9.02
C SER A 78 -21.21 5.82 -9.77
N ASP A 79 -20.75 6.83 -9.03
CA ASP A 79 -20.37 8.13 -9.61
C ASP A 79 -19.08 8.00 -10.44
N TYR A 80 -18.11 7.21 -9.99
CA TYR A 80 -16.89 6.94 -10.77
C TYR A 80 -17.17 6.15 -12.06
N ILE A 81 -18.13 5.22 -12.04
CA ILE A 81 -18.61 4.55 -13.25
C ILE A 81 -19.27 5.55 -14.21
N ALA A 82 -20.10 6.47 -13.71
CA ALA A 82 -20.70 7.52 -14.54
C ALA A 82 -19.64 8.43 -15.19
N VAL A 83 -18.64 8.87 -14.43
CA VAL A 83 -17.52 9.69 -14.92
C VAL A 83 -16.76 8.98 -16.04
N LYS A 84 -16.42 7.70 -15.86
CA LYS A 84 -15.78 6.90 -16.93
C LYS A 84 -16.66 6.77 -18.17
N GLY A 85 -17.98 6.81 -18.02
CA GLY A 85 -18.96 6.78 -19.10
C GLY A 85 -19.22 8.14 -19.76
N GLY A 86 -18.53 9.21 -19.34
CA GLY A 86 -18.69 10.56 -19.90
C GLY A 86 -19.92 11.32 -19.39
N ARG A 87 -20.40 10.99 -18.19
CA ARG A 87 -21.49 11.68 -17.49
C ARG A 87 -21.03 12.20 -16.13
#